data_AF-A0AAW7AHV6-F1
#
_entry.id   AF-A0AAW7AHV6-F1
#
_cell.length_a   1.000
_cell.length_b   1.000
_cell.length_c   1.000
_cell.angle_alpha   90.00
_cell.angle_beta   90.00
_cell.angle_gamma   90.00
#
_symmetry.space_group_name_H-M   'P 1'
#
loop_
_entity.id
_entity.type
_entity.pdbx_description
1 polymer ?
#
loop_
_entity_poly.entity_id
_entity_poly.type
_entity_poly.pdbx_seq_one_letter_code
_entity_poly.pdbx_strand_id
1 'polypeptide(L)'
;KYTQALAHKIGYKIDEGSYQPSRAMALPVRPDKNIPFIFKYNDAPAITNDDLNELSTAVENTKKDKPITVNYSNQYKKRDSSYWRDLAFGVGEGERNQALASISGYLLRRYVDAHLVYGLVTAWGKSCNPPMDDGEINKTFNSILKKHMNN
;
A
#
# COMPACT_ATOMS: atom_id res chain seq x y z
N LYS A 1 -4.23 -16.29 -21.37
CA LYS A 1 -5.71 -16.28 -21.24
C LYS A 1 -6.25 -17.69 -21.00
N TYR A 2 -6.03 -18.65 -21.92
CA TYR A 2 -6.58 -20.02 -21.81
C TYR A 2 -6.02 -20.87 -20.66
N THR A 3 -4.72 -20.77 -20.36
CA THR A 3 -4.07 -21.51 -19.25
C THR A 3 -4.69 -21.20 -17.88
N GLN A 4 -5.02 -19.94 -17.62
CA GLN A 4 -5.67 -19.50 -16.40
C GLN A 4 -7.13 -19.99 -16.31
N ALA A 5 -7.85 -20.02 -17.44
CA ALA A 5 -9.22 -20.52 -17.49
C ALA A 5 -9.28 -22.03 -17.23
N LEU A 6 -8.34 -22.79 -17.81
CA LEU A 6 -8.18 -24.21 -17.57
C LEU A 6 -7.85 -24.52 -16.11
N ALA A 7 -6.87 -23.83 -15.52
CA ALA A 7 -6.50 -24.02 -14.13
C ALA A 7 -7.68 -23.79 -13.17
N HIS A 8 -8.46 -22.75 -13.42
CA HIS A 8 -9.68 -22.45 -12.65
C HIS A 8 -10.75 -23.55 -12.80
N LYS A 9 -10.96 -24.07 -14.02
CA LYS A 9 -11.93 -25.16 -14.28
C LYS A 9 -11.51 -26.49 -13.65
N ILE A 10 -10.21 -26.80 -13.67
CA ILE A 10 -9.64 -28.03 -13.12
C ILE A 10 -9.58 -27.98 -11.58
N GLY A 11 -9.48 -26.80 -10.97
CA GLY A 11 -9.55 -26.61 -9.53
C GLY A 11 -8.26 -26.94 -8.77
N TYR A 12 -7.13 -27.09 -9.47
CA TYR A 12 -5.83 -27.39 -8.88
C TYR A 12 -4.91 -26.16 -8.88
N LYS A 13 -4.06 -26.06 -7.85
CA LYS A 13 -3.02 -25.04 -7.77
C LYS A 13 -1.91 -25.36 -8.76
N ILE A 14 -1.69 -24.49 -9.74
CA ILE A 14 -0.64 -24.60 -10.74
C ILE A 14 0.57 -23.74 -10.37
N ASP A 15 1.74 -24.15 -10.85
CA ASP A 15 2.99 -23.39 -10.72
C ASP A 15 2.95 -22.10 -11.57
N GLU A 16 3.61 -21.03 -11.11
CA GLU A 16 3.62 -19.73 -11.81
C GLU A 16 4.21 -19.81 -13.23
N GLY A 17 5.16 -20.73 -13.46
CA GLY A 17 5.72 -20.98 -14.79
C GLY A 17 4.69 -21.54 -15.78
N SER A 18 3.61 -22.15 -15.29
CA SER A 18 2.56 -22.77 -16.12
C SER A 18 1.63 -21.74 -16.79
N TYR A 19 1.70 -20.47 -16.39
CA TYR A 19 0.99 -19.39 -17.08
C TYR A 19 1.63 -19.02 -18.43
N GLN A 20 2.88 -19.42 -18.67
CA GLN A 20 3.53 -19.27 -19.97
C GLN A 20 2.99 -20.31 -20.97
N PRO A 21 2.46 -19.91 -22.14
CA PRO A 21 1.88 -20.85 -23.11
C PRO A 21 2.81 -21.99 -23.52
N SER A 22 4.11 -21.72 -23.64
CA SER A 22 5.13 -22.70 -24.00
C SER A 22 5.43 -23.74 -22.89
N ARG A 23 4.93 -23.54 -21.67
CA ARG A 23 5.15 -24.40 -20.50
C ARG A 23 3.84 -24.96 -19.93
N ALA A 24 2.74 -24.85 -20.67
CA ALA A 24 1.43 -25.36 -20.27
C ALA A 24 1.39 -26.90 -20.42
N MET A 25 2.00 -27.61 -19.45
CA MET A 25 1.88 -29.07 -19.33
C MET A 25 1.03 -29.39 -18.11
N ALA A 26 -0.03 -30.19 -18.29
CA ALA A 26 -0.91 -30.63 -17.21
C ALA A 26 -0.29 -31.76 -16.38
N LEU A 27 0.98 -31.61 -15.98
CA LEU A 27 1.65 -32.57 -15.12
C LEU A 27 1.25 -32.30 -13.67
N PRO A 28 0.76 -33.31 -12.92
CA PRO A 28 0.43 -33.15 -11.52
C PRO A 28 1.70 -32.84 -10.71
N VAL A 29 1.59 -31.88 -9.78
CA VAL A 29 2.67 -31.57 -8.83
C VAL A 29 2.73 -32.69 -7.80
N ARG A 30 3.91 -33.31 -7.64
CA ARG A 30 4.11 -34.34 -6.62
C ARG A 30 4.28 -33.68 -5.25
N PRO A 31 3.54 -34.12 -4.22
CA PRO A 31 3.79 -33.67 -2.85
C PRO A 31 5.03 -34.34 -2.22
N ASP A 32 5.45 -35.53 -2.68
CA ASP A 32 6.65 -36.23 -2.20
C ASP A 32 7.31 -37.06 -3.33
N LYS A 33 8.62 -37.32 -3.25
CA LYS A 33 9.39 -38.06 -4.27
C LYS A 33 9.09 -39.57 -4.28
N ASN A 34 8.59 -40.14 -3.19
CA ASN A 34 8.36 -41.57 -3.02
C ASN A 34 6.97 -42.05 -3.47
N ILE A 35 6.12 -41.17 -4.01
CA ILE A 35 4.77 -41.53 -4.43
C ILE A 35 4.80 -42.00 -5.90
N PRO A 36 4.27 -43.20 -6.23
CA PRO A 36 4.25 -43.71 -7.60
C PRO A 36 3.32 -42.87 -8.48
N PHE A 37 3.69 -42.74 -9.76
CA PHE A 37 2.89 -42.03 -10.74
C PHE A 37 1.75 -42.94 -11.23
N ILE A 38 0.51 -42.65 -10.83
CA ILE A 38 -0.66 -43.38 -11.35
C ILE A 38 -1.11 -42.70 -12.64
N PHE A 39 -0.74 -43.27 -13.78
CA PHE A 39 -1.22 -42.81 -15.08
C PHE A 39 -2.65 -43.34 -15.28
N LYS A 40 -3.64 -42.45 -15.19
CA LYS A 40 -5.03 -42.78 -15.55
C LYS A 40 -5.28 -42.32 -16.98
N TYR A 41 -5.72 -43.24 -17.83
CA TYR A 41 -6.15 -42.89 -19.17
C TYR A 41 -7.48 -42.14 -19.09
N ASN A 42 -7.59 -41.01 -19.78
CA ASN A 42 -8.81 -40.21 -19.83
C ASN A 42 -9.36 -40.28 -21.25
N ASP A 43 -10.47 -41.01 -21.44
CA ASP A 43 -11.15 -41.16 -22.74
C ASP A 43 -12.06 -39.97 -23.09
N ALA A 44 -11.95 -38.85 -22.36
CA ALA A 44 -12.71 -37.64 -22.68
C ALA A 44 -12.27 -37.06 -24.02
N PRO A 45 -13.20 -36.51 -24.82
CA PRO A 45 -12.87 -35.82 -26.06
C PRO A 45 -11.94 -34.62 -25.79
N ALA A 46 -11.04 -34.35 -26.73
CA ALA A 46 -10.14 -33.22 -26.65
C ALA A 46 -10.93 -31.91 -26.59
N ILE A 47 -10.49 -30.98 -25.74
CA ILE A 47 -11.09 -29.65 -25.64
C ILE A 47 -10.92 -28.89 -26.96
N THR A 48 -11.98 -28.24 -27.43
CA THR A 48 -11.93 -27.45 -28.66
C THR A 48 -11.54 -26.00 -28.38
N ASN A 49 -11.16 -25.26 -29.44
CA ASN A 49 -10.86 -23.83 -29.31
C ASN A 49 -12.09 -23.01 -28.88
N ASP A 50 -13.30 -23.44 -29.27
CA ASP A 50 -14.55 -22.78 -28.92
C ASP A 50 -14.85 -22.95 -27.43
N ASP A 51 -14.64 -24.16 -26.89
CA ASP A 51 -14.75 -24.43 -25.45
C ASP A 51 -13.77 -23.56 -24.64
N LEU A 52 -12.54 -23.37 -25.13
CA LEU A 52 -11.55 -22.53 -24.49
C LEU A 52 -11.95 -21.05 -24.47
N ASN A 53 -12.56 -20.57 -25.55
CA ASN A 53 -13.08 -19.21 -25.63
C ASN A 53 -14.22 -18.98 -24.65
N GLU A 54 -15.16 -19.91 -24.58
CA GLU A 54 -16.30 -19.86 -23.64
C GLU A 54 -15.81 -19.83 -22.19
N LEU A 55 -14.91 -20.75 -21.81
CA LEU A 55 -14.31 -20.80 -20.48
C LEU A 55 -13.56 -19.53 -20.12
N SER A 56 -12.82 -18.95 -21.07
CA SER A 56 -12.06 -17.72 -20.83
C SER A 56 -12.96 -16.51 -20.57
N THR A 57 -14.09 -16.44 -21.27
CA THR A 57 -15.07 -15.36 -21.14
C THR A 57 -15.80 -15.46 -19.81
N ALA A 58 -16.16 -16.67 -19.38
CA ALA A 58 -16.76 -16.92 -18.06
C ALA A 58 -15.83 -16.51 -16.89
N VAL A 59 -14.52 -16.77 -17.00
CA VAL A 59 -13.54 -16.34 -16.00
C VAL A 59 -13.34 -14.82 -16.00
N GLU A 60 -13.36 -14.17 -17.16
CA GLU A 60 -13.28 -12.70 -17.24
C GLU A 60 -14.51 -12.04 -16.61
N ASN A 61 -15.71 -12.60 -16.81
CA ASN A 61 -16.94 -12.06 -16.23
C ASN A 61 -16.98 -12.24 -14.70
N THR A 62 -16.62 -13.42 -14.18
CA THR A 62 -16.53 -13.66 -12.72
C THR A 62 -15.47 -12.80 -12.01
N LYS A 63 -14.45 -12.32 -12.71
CA LYS A 63 -13.45 -11.38 -12.17
C LYS A 63 -13.88 -9.92 -12.23
N LYS A 64 -14.75 -9.54 -13.17
CA LYS A 64 -15.28 -8.16 -13.28
C LYS A 64 -16.21 -7.78 -12.14
N ASP A 65 -16.86 -8.76 -11.50
CA ASP A 65 -17.87 -8.52 -10.46
C ASP A 65 -17.32 -8.30 -9.03
N LYS A 66 -16.00 -8.25 -8.84
CA LYS A 66 -15.41 -7.87 -7.55
C LYS A 66 -15.05 -6.38 -7.57
N PRO A 67 -15.87 -5.49 -7.00
CA PRO A 67 -15.48 -4.09 -6.85
C PRO A 67 -14.17 -4.03 -6.05
N ILE A 68 -13.17 -3.34 -6.60
CA ILE A 68 -11.92 -3.04 -5.90
C ILE A 68 -12.30 -2.16 -4.70
N THR A 69 -12.51 -2.78 -3.55
CA THR A 69 -12.85 -2.05 -2.32
C THR A 69 -11.53 -1.68 -1.66
N VAL A 70 -11.03 -0.48 -1.97
CA VAL A 70 -9.86 0.08 -1.28
C VAL A 70 -10.32 0.53 0.11
N ASN A 71 -9.85 -0.14 1.15
CA ASN A 71 -10.18 0.22 2.52
C ASN A 71 -9.30 1.40 2.99
N TYR A 72 -9.83 2.62 2.87
CA TYR A 72 -9.17 3.86 3.31
C TYR A 72 -9.18 4.05 4.84
N SER A 73 -9.80 3.18 5.65
CA SER A 73 -9.89 3.37 7.11
C SER A 73 -8.52 3.40 7.82
N ASN A 74 -7.50 2.79 7.23
CA ASN A 74 -6.12 2.85 7.70
C ASN A 74 -5.29 3.98 7.04
N GLN A 75 -5.84 4.67 6.04
CA GLN A 75 -5.17 5.78 5.38
C GLN A 75 -5.46 7.06 6.16
N TYR A 76 -4.57 7.35 7.11
CA TYR A 76 -4.50 8.57 7.92
C TYR A 76 -5.56 8.66 9.02
N LYS A 77 -5.25 8.09 10.20
CA LYS A 77 -5.98 8.45 11.43
C LYS A 77 -5.87 9.97 11.64
N LYS A 78 -7.01 10.66 11.56
CA LYS A 78 -7.09 12.08 11.86
C LYS A 78 -6.65 12.29 13.30
N ARG A 79 -5.65 13.16 13.50
CA ARG A 79 -5.23 13.61 14.83
C ARG A 79 -6.39 14.34 15.50
N ASP A 80 -6.73 13.93 16.70
CA ASP A 80 -7.77 14.52 17.52
C ASP A 80 -7.26 15.75 18.27
N SER A 81 -8.16 16.44 18.97
CA SER A 81 -7.80 17.64 19.74
C SER A 81 -6.85 17.31 20.90
N SER A 82 -6.95 16.10 21.48
CA SER A 82 -6.05 15.61 22.54
C SER A 82 -4.61 15.60 22.06
N TYR A 83 -4.36 15.00 20.90
CA TYR A 83 -3.02 14.96 20.30
C TYR A 83 -2.40 16.36 20.19
N TRP A 84 -3.16 17.35 19.69
CA TRP A 84 -2.65 18.71 19.54
C TRP A 84 -2.44 19.44 20.87
N ARG A 85 -3.31 19.21 21.85
CA ARG A 85 -3.17 19.75 23.20
C ARG A 85 -1.90 19.23 23.86
N ASP A 86 -1.64 17.94 23.77
CA ASP A 86 -0.49 17.32 24.43
C ASP A 86 0.81 17.77 23.73
N LEU A 87 0.78 17.98 22.41
CA LEU A 87 1.90 18.52 21.63
C LEU A 87 2.19 20.00 21.92
N ALA A 88 1.20 20.78 22.36
CA ALA A 88 1.30 22.24 22.49
C ALA A 88 2.34 22.71 23.51
N PHE A 89 2.67 21.88 24.51
CA PHE A 89 3.58 22.21 25.60
C PHE A 89 5.03 21.74 25.36
N GLY A 90 5.35 21.37 24.12
CA GLY A 90 6.66 20.84 23.75
C GLY A 90 6.76 19.33 23.99
N VAL A 91 7.85 18.75 23.49
CA VAL A 91 8.13 17.32 23.60
C VAL A 91 9.56 17.05 24.06
N GLY A 92 9.79 15.84 24.54
CA GLY A 92 11.11 15.37 24.93
C GLY A 92 12.07 15.14 23.76
N GLU A 93 13.31 14.83 24.08
CA GLU A 93 14.34 14.52 23.10
C GLU A 93 13.95 13.33 22.18
N GLY A 94 14.22 13.45 20.88
CA GLY A 94 13.89 12.45 19.86
C GLY A 94 12.68 12.79 18.99
N GLU A 95 11.63 13.41 19.54
CA GLU A 95 10.39 13.67 18.79
C GLU A 95 10.23 15.12 18.30
N ARG A 96 11.06 16.04 18.79
CA ARG A 96 10.97 17.49 18.56
C ARG A 96 10.88 17.87 17.08
N ASN A 97 11.76 17.33 16.22
CA ASN A 97 11.74 17.65 14.78
C ASN A 97 10.46 17.15 14.07
N GLN A 98 9.96 15.97 14.42
CA GLN A 98 8.73 15.44 13.81
C GLN A 98 7.48 16.19 14.28
N ALA A 99 7.45 16.55 15.56
CA ALA A 99 6.42 17.40 16.15
C ALA A 99 6.42 18.80 15.52
N LEU A 100 7.60 19.42 15.39
CA LEU A 100 7.79 20.73 14.76
C LEU A 100 7.27 20.74 13.31
N ALA A 101 7.62 19.71 12.54
CA ALA A 101 7.14 19.54 11.18
C ALA A 101 5.61 19.38 11.11
N SER A 102 5.03 18.63 12.05
CA SER A 102 3.58 18.41 12.14
C SER A 102 2.83 19.70 12.48
N ILE A 103 3.31 20.48 13.44
CA ILE A 103 2.72 21.78 13.81
C ILE A 103 2.85 22.77 12.66
N SER A 104 4.03 22.87 12.05
CA SER A 104 4.28 23.77 10.90
C SER A 104 3.32 23.47 9.76
N GLY A 105 3.22 22.19 9.36
CA GLY A 105 2.32 21.76 8.29
C GLY A 105 0.84 21.97 8.63
N TYR A 106 0.45 21.77 9.89
CA TYR A 106 -0.92 22.00 10.33
C TYR A 106 -1.33 23.47 10.22
N LEU A 107 -0.48 24.39 10.69
CA LEU A 107 -0.76 25.82 10.65
C LEU A 107 -0.77 26.38 9.23
N LEU A 108 0.22 26.01 8.40
CA LEU A 108 0.28 26.46 7.01
C LEU A 108 -0.95 25.99 6.20
N ARG A 109 -1.39 24.74 6.41
CA ARG A 109 -2.61 24.20 5.76
C ARG A 109 -3.90 24.90 6.22
N ARG A 110 -3.86 25.68 7.29
CA ARG A 110 -4.97 26.53 7.76
C ARG A 110 -4.82 27.98 7.34
N TYR A 111 -3.94 28.27 6.37
CA TYR A 111 -3.73 29.60 5.79
C TYR A 111 -3.23 30.64 6.80
N VAL A 112 -2.54 30.19 7.86
CA VAL A 112 -1.82 31.10 8.75
C VAL A 112 -0.60 31.63 8.00
N ASP A 113 -0.36 32.95 8.08
CA ASP A 113 0.78 33.60 7.42
C ASP A 113 2.12 32.93 7.81
N ALA A 114 3.00 32.73 6.83
CA ALA A 114 4.23 31.98 7.02
C ALA A 114 5.18 32.61 8.06
N HIS A 115 5.24 33.95 8.15
CA HIS A 115 6.07 34.64 9.14
C HIS A 115 5.52 34.45 10.55
N LEU A 116 4.19 34.50 10.69
CA LEU A 116 3.53 34.21 11.96
C LEU A 116 3.76 32.75 12.38
N VAL A 117 3.63 31.79 11.45
CA VAL A 117 3.92 30.37 11.73
C VAL A 117 5.37 30.21 12.18
N TYR A 118 6.33 30.86 11.51
CA TYR A 118 7.73 30.79 11.91
C TYR A 118 7.96 31.28 13.35
N GLY A 119 7.35 32.41 13.72
CA GLY A 119 7.41 32.93 15.09
C GLY A 119 6.84 31.95 16.13
N LEU A 120 5.65 31.41 15.85
CA LEU A 120 4.97 30.45 16.72
C LEU A 120 5.77 29.16 16.89
N VAL A 121 6.28 28.61 15.79
CA VAL A 121 7.04 27.35 15.80
C VAL A 121 8.40 27.53 16.45
N THR A 122 9.03 28.69 16.29
CA THR A 122 10.27 29.03 17.00
C THR A 122 10.05 29.08 18.51
N ALA A 123 9.00 29.80 18.97
CA ALA A 123 8.64 29.84 20.38
C ALA A 123 8.34 28.45 20.94
N TRP A 124 7.62 27.62 20.17
CA TRP A 124 7.34 26.23 20.54
C TRP A 124 8.62 25.38 20.63
N GLY A 125 9.55 25.50 19.67
CA GLY A 125 10.83 24.77 19.70
C GLY A 125 11.70 25.13 20.91
N LYS A 126 11.63 26.38 21.37
CA LYS A 126 12.30 26.83 22.61
C LYS A 126 11.63 26.32 23.88
N SER A 127 10.32 26.02 23.85
CA SER A 127 9.60 25.42 24.98
C SER A 127 9.86 23.91 25.16
N CYS A 128 10.50 23.25 24.18
CA CYS A 128 10.85 21.83 24.29
C CYS A 128 11.97 21.58 25.31
N ASN A 129 12.08 20.33 25.79
CA ASN A 129 13.12 19.94 26.75
C ASN A 129 13.94 18.75 26.22
N PRO A 130 15.22 18.95 25.81
CA PRO A 130 15.96 20.22 25.83
C PRO A 130 15.47 21.22 24.77
N PRO A 131 15.77 22.52 24.92
CA PRO A 131 15.43 23.53 23.90
C PRO A 131 16.07 23.19 22.55
N MET A 132 15.37 23.51 21.46
CA MET A 132 15.93 23.35 20.11
C MET A 132 16.85 24.52 19.73
N ASP A 133 17.87 24.20 18.93
CA ASP A 133 18.72 25.19 18.28
C ASP A 133 17.97 25.92 17.15
N ASP A 134 18.27 27.20 16.96
CA ASP A 134 17.61 28.03 15.95
C ASP A 134 17.91 27.55 14.52
N GLY A 135 19.11 27.02 14.28
CA GLY A 135 19.48 26.43 13.00
C GLY A 135 18.67 25.18 12.67
N GLU A 136 18.41 24.33 13.67
CA GLU A 136 17.56 23.14 13.51
C GLU A 136 16.10 23.50 13.22
N ILE A 137 15.54 24.46 13.98
CA ILE A 137 14.18 24.96 13.77
C ILE A 137 14.05 25.52 12.35
N ASN A 138 14.97 26.40 11.94
CA ASN A 138 14.94 27.07 10.65
C ASN A 138 15.05 26.06 9.49
N LYS A 139 15.93 25.05 9.61
CA LYS A 139 16.09 24.00 8.60
C LYS A 139 14.81 23.17 8.43
N THR A 140 14.20 22.75 9.53
CA THR A 140 12.98 21.95 9.51
C THR A 140 11.80 22.76 8.97
N PHE A 141 11.62 23.98 9.44
CA PHE A 141 10.56 24.88 8.96
C PHE A 141 10.66 25.14 7.46
N ASN A 142 11.84 25.52 6.96
CA ASN A 142 12.04 25.79 5.53
C ASN A 142 11.78 24.57 4.65
N SER A 143 12.11 23.36 5.12
CA SER A 143 11.80 22.11 4.41
C SER A 143 10.28 21.92 4.26
N ILE A 144 9.51 22.19 5.31
CA ILE A 144 8.06 22.11 5.28
C ILE A 144 7.44 23.23 4.45
N LEU A 145 7.94 24.46 4.58
CA LEU A 145 7.47 25.59 3.78
C LEU A 145 7.65 25.34 2.28
N LYS A 146 8.82 24.86 1.86
CA LYS A 146 9.07 24.46 0.46
C LYS A 146 8.09 23.41 -0.04
N LYS A 147 7.83 22.38 0.77
CA LYS A 147 6.84 21.34 0.43
C LYS A 147 5.43 21.91 0.33
N HIS A 148 5.06 22.86 1.21
CA HIS A 148 3.76 23.51 1.18
C HIS A 148 3.58 24.39 -0.07
N MET A 149 4.63 25.10 -0.50
CA MET A 149 4.57 25.97 -1.69
C MET A 149 4.55 25.20 -3.02
N ASN A 150 5.10 23.99 -3.04
CA ASN A 150 5.14 23.14 -4.24
C ASN A 150 3.89 22.26 -4.43
N ASN A 151 2.93 22.32 -3.50
CA ASN A 151 1.71 21.51 -3.47
C ASN A 151 0.50 22.35 -3.88
#